data_AF-A0A6B3FXS7-F1
#
_entry.id   AF-A0A6B3FXS7-F1
#
_cell.length_a   1.000
_cell.length_b   1.000
_cell.length_c   1.000
_cell.angle_alpha   90.00
_cell.angle_beta   90.00
_cell.angle_gamma   90.00
#
_symmetry.space_group_name_H-M   'P 1'
#
loop_
_entity.id
_entity.type
_entity.pdbx_description
1 polymer ?
#
loop_
_entity_poly.entity_id
_entity_poly.type
_entity_poly.pdbx_seq_one_letter_code
_entity_poly.pdbx_strand_id
1 'polypeptide(L)'
;MASGATALLVLAGAVGLAATPAAAAGVGTEPVSSYTFNSAPGDYIGQGGTGSYKAPRANVVAENPAAFDPGLIRVWVSDEDVTWTIEFAGARGELLKPGVYRNAERTAFRTGRSPGLSVGGDGRGCNEVHGQFTVNQVAHDAEGTVTLLDATF
;
A
#
# COMPACT_ATOMS: atom_id res chain seq x y z
N MET A 1 69.49 34.93 43.02
CA MET A 1 68.45 35.59 42.21
C MET A 1 67.94 34.56 41.19
N ALA A 2 66.62 34.40 41.07
CA ALA A 2 65.85 33.65 40.04
C ALA A 2 66.18 32.15 39.87
N SER A 3 65.27 31.24 40.24
CA SER A 3 64.22 30.60 39.39
C SER A 3 64.79 29.63 38.34
N GLY A 4 64.30 28.40 38.15
CA GLY A 4 63.05 27.80 38.61
C GLY A 4 62.97 26.29 38.34
N ALA A 5 61.91 25.70 38.87
CA ALA A 5 61.52 24.30 38.68
C ALA A 5 61.15 24.04 37.23
N THR A 6 61.64 22.94 36.66
CA THR A 6 61.14 22.42 35.37
C THR A 6 60.36 21.15 35.65
N ALA A 7 59.04 21.26 35.52
CA ALA A 7 58.08 20.18 35.69
C ALA A 7 58.17 19.19 34.52
N LEU A 8 58.18 17.89 34.82
CA LEU A 8 58.09 16.83 33.82
C LEU A 8 56.61 16.69 33.41
N LEU A 9 56.31 17.03 32.16
CA LEU A 9 54.98 17.02 31.56
C LEU A 9 54.59 15.56 31.23
N VAL A 10 53.55 15.03 31.87
CA VAL A 10 52.94 13.74 31.51
C VAL A 10 51.98 13.97 30.32
N LEU A 11 52.33 13.48 29.14
CA LEU A 11 51.44 13.44 27.98
C LEU A 11 50.50 12.24 28.12
N ALA A 12 49.29 12.48 28.63
CA ALA A 12 48.19 11.53 28.53
C ALA A 12 47.59 11.60 27.12
N GLY A 13 47.77 10.54 26.33
CA GLY A 13 47.14 10.40 25.01
C GLY A 13 45.63 10.22 25.15
N ALA A 14 44.85 11.13 24.58
CA ALA A 14 43.41 10.99 24.50
C ALA A 14 43.04 9.93 23.45
N VAL A 15 42.43 8.82 23.88
CA VAL A 15 41.79 7.85 22.98
C VAL A 15 40.50 8.49 22.47
N GLY A 16 40.48 8.87 21.19
CA GLY A 16 39.29 9.37 20.52
C GLY A 16 38.25 8.26 20.35
N LEU A 17 37.14 8.35 21.07
CA LEU A 17 35.98 7.50 20.86
C LEU A 17 35.29 7.95 19.57
N ALA A 18 35.50 7.23 18.47
CA ALA A 18 34.76 7.47 17.24
C ALA A 18 33.32 6.98 17.44
N ALA A 19 32.41 7.90 17.73
CA ALA A 19 30.97 7.63 17.71
C ALA A 19 30.53 7.42 16.26
N THR A 20 30.05 6.23 15.92
CA THR A 20 29.30 6.04 14.68
C THR A 20 28.03 6.89 14.74
N PRO A 21 27.68 7.65 13.68
CA PRO A 21 26.38 8.28 13.65
C PRO A 21 25.33 7.16 13.60
N ALA A 22 24.49 7.09 14.63
CA ALA A 22 23.26 6.33 14.56
C ALA A 22 22.46 6.90 13.39
N ALA A 23 22.20 6.07 12.38
CA ALA A 23 21.25 6.42 11.34
C ALA A 23 19.93 6.77 12.03
N ALA A 24 19.53 8.04 11.97
CA ALA A 24 18.20 8.44 12.35
C ALA A 24 17.25 7.69 11.40
N ALA A 25 16.58 6.66 11.92
CA ALA A 25 15.38 6.14 11.28
C ALA A 25 14.43 7.33 11.21
N GLY A 26 14.30 7.91 10.02
CA GLY A 26 13.27 8.90 9.76
C GLY A 26 11.95 8.29 10.21
N VAL A 27 11.08 9.09 10.81
CA VAL A 27 9.70 8.67 11.04
C VAL A 27 9.11 8.47 9.65
N GLY A 28 9.18 7.23 9.16
CA GLY A 28 8.57 6.86 7.90
C GLY A 28 7.09 7.12 8.10
N THR A 29 6.52 8.03 7.31
CA THR A 29 5.10 7.91 7.05
C THR A 29 4.99 6.60 6.28
N GLU A 30 4.71 5.51 7.00
CA GLU A 30 4.47 4.21 6.37
C GLU A 30 3.45 4.46 5.26
N PRO A 31 3.75 4.06 4.01
CA PRO A 31 2.83 4.30 2.92
C PRO A 31 1.51 3.58 3.23
N VAL A 32 0.44 4.35 3.46
CA VAL A 32 -0.86 3.79 3.82
C VAL A 32 -1.70 3.53 2.58
N SER A 33 -2.33 2.37 2.53
CA SER A 33 -3.23 2.02 1.43
C SER A 33 -4.45 2.94 1.41
N SER A 34 -4.97 3.21 0.22
CA SER A 34 -6.21 3.96 0.00
C SER A 34 -7.07 3.32 -1.08
N TYR A 35 -8.39 3.46 -0.88
CA TYR A 35 -9.40 3.06 -1.85
C TYR A 35 -10.36 4.22 -2.09
N THR A 36 -10.50 4.62 -3.34
CA THR A 36 -11.48 5.62 -3.76
C THR A 36 -12.40 5.00 -4.81
N PHE A 37 -13.66 5.43 -4.84
CA PHE A 37 -14.57 5.04 -5.92
C PHE A 37 -15.41 6.20 -6.44
N ASN A 38 -15.70 6.16 -7.74
CA ASN A 38 -16.68 7.00 -8.41
C ASN A 38 -17.68 6.11 -9.15
N SER A 39 -18.88 6.00 -8.59
CA SER A 39 -19.92 5.11 -9.10
C SER A 39 -20.90 5.87 -9.99
N ALA A 40 -21.24 5.28 -11.13
CA ALA A 40 -22.24 5.86 -12.03
C ALA A 40 -23.66 5.71 -11.45
N PRO A 41 -24.59 6.65 -11.72
CA PRO A 41 -25.99 6.50 -11.30
C PRO A 41 -26.58 5.15 -11.76
N GLY A 42 -27.12 4.37 -10.82
CA GLY A 42 -27.69 3.05 -11.10
C GLY A 42 -26.73 1.86 -10.91
N ASP A 43 -25.45 2.09 -10.61
CA ASP A 43 -24.54 1.01 -10.19
C ASP A 43 -24.97 0.48 -8.81
N TYR A 44 -25.24 -0.83 -8.75
CA TYR A 44 -25.73 -1.51 -7.56
C TYR A 44 -24.75 -1.43 -6.39
N ILE A 45 -23.44 -1.34 -6.66
CA ILE A 45 -22.42 -1.38 -5.63
C ILE A 45 -22.21 -0.02 -5.00
N GLY A 46 -21.78 0.97 -5.80
CA GLY A 46 -21.53 2.31 -5.29
C GLY A 46 -22.77 3.21 -5.24
N GLN A 47 -23.94 2.74 -5.68
CA GLN A 47 -25.23 3.45 -5.63
C GLN A 47 -25.21 4.83 -6.30
N GLY A 48 -24.35 5.03 -7.30
CA GLY A 48 -24.14 6.33 -7.94
C GLY A 48 -23.40 7.35 -7.09
N GLY A 49 -22.77 6.92 -5.99
CA GLY A 49 -22.04 7.74 -5.05
C GLY A 49 -20.54 7.80 -5.32
N THR A 50 -19.86 8.51 -4.43
CA THR A 50 -18.40 8.57 -4.39
C THR A 50 -17.93 8.34 -2.96
N GLY A 51 -16.79 7.68 -2.78
CA GLY A 51 -16.20 7.47 -1.46
C GLY A 51 -14.68 7.45 -1.52
N SER A 52 -14.04 7.80 -0.40
CA SER A 52 -12.59 7.80 -0.25
C SER A 52 -12.23 7.29 1.13
N TYR A 53 -11.47 6.20 1.17
CA TYR A 53 -11.06 5.52 2.38
C TYR A 53 -9.55 5.51 2.49
N LYS A 54 -9.04 6.03 3.61
CA LYS A 54 -7.62 6.12 3.93
C LYS A 54 -7.43 6.25 5.44
N ALA A 55 -6.32 5.72 5.94
CA ALA A 55 -5.90 5.93 7.31
C ALA A 55 -5.72 7.44 7.63
N PRO A 56 -5.97 7.88 8.87
CA PRO A 56 -6.45 7.08 10.00
C PRO A 56 -7.99 6.94 10.07
N ARG A 57 -8.73 7.54 9.14
CA ARG A 57 -10.20 7.58 9.20
C ARG A 57 -10.85 6.24 8.84
N ALA A 58 -10.23 5.48 7.95
CA ALA A 58 -10.62 4.13 7.61
C ALA A 58 -9.40 3.22 7.71
N ASN A 59 -9.62 1.99 8.15
CA ASN A 59 -8.63 0.93 8.05
C ASN A 59 -8.64 0.39 6.62
N VAL A 60 -7.48 0.38 5.96
CA VAL A 60 -7.31 -0.13 4.59
C VAL A 60 -6.14 -1.08 4.58
N VAL A 61 -6.42 -2.37 4.38
CA VAL A 61 -5.42 -3.44 4.39
C VAL A 61 -5.38 -4.08 3.01
N ALA A 62 -4.21 -4.06 2.37
CA ALA A 62 -3.99 -4.69 1.08
C ALA A 62 -3.12 -5.95 1.25
N GLU A 63 -3.50 -7.04 0.61
CA GLU A 63 -2.80 -8.33 0.66
C GLU A 63 -2.85 -9.04 -0.69
N ASN A 64 -1.89 -9.94 -0.95
CA ASN A 64 -2.02 -10.91 -2.02
C ASN A 64 -2.57 -12.22 -1.42
N PRO A 65 -3.82 -12.62 -1.73
CA PRO A 65 -4.44 -13.79 -1.12
C PRO A 65 -4.09 -15.11 -1.82
N ALA A 66 -3.35 -15.08 -2.94
CA ALA A 66 -3.24 -16.21 -3.85
C ALA A 66 -1.82 -16.39 -4.40
N ALA A 67 -1.12 -17.40 -3.87
CA ALA A 67 0.24 -17.73 -4.30
C ALA A 67 0.37 -18.05 -5.81
N PHE A 68 -0.69 -18.60 -6.42
CA PHE A 68 -0.72 -18.91 -7.85
C PHE A 68 -1.21 -17.75 -8.72
N ASP A 69 -1.52 -16.61 -8.11
CA ASP A 69 -2.04 -15.42 -8.76
C ASP A 69 -1.38 -14.15 -8.20
N PRO A 70 -0.09 -13.93 -8.52
CA PRO A 70 0.69 -12.85 -7.93
C PRO A 70 0.21 -11.46 -8.39
N GLY A 71 -0.64 -11.40 -9.41
CA GLY A 71 -1.29 -10.18 -9.86
C GLY A 71 -2.53 -9.78 -9.07
N LEU A 72 -3.06 -10.65 -8.22
CA LEU A 72 -4.25 -10.41 -7.41
C LEU A 72 -3.88 -9.64 -6.14
N ILE A 73 -4.51 -8.50 -5.91
CA ILE A 73 -4.45 -7.79 -4.64
C ILE A 73 -5.87 -7.66 -4.10
N ARG A 74 -6.09 -8.17 -2.89
CA ARG A 74 -7.32 -7.98 -2.13
C ARG A 74 -7.14 -6.82 -1.15
N VAL A 75 -8.15 -5.98 -1.06
CA VAL A 75 -8.21 -4.82 -0.20
C VAL A 75 -9.41 -4.97 0.73
N TRP A 76 -9.14 -4.92 2.03
CA TRP A 76 -10.15 -4.83 3.07
C TRP A 76 -10.24 -3.38 3.52
N VAL A 77 -11.44 -2.81 3.44
CA VAL A 77 -11.72 -1.45 3.93
C VAL A 77 -12.75 -1.55 5.04
N SER A 78 -12.50 -0.89 6.16
CA SER A 78 -13.48 -0.80 7.25
C SER A 78 -13.37 0.52 8.00
N ASP A 79 -14.51 1.13 8.33
CA ASP A 79 -14.63 2.22 9.31
C ASP A 79 -15.83 1.95 10.25
N GLU A 80 -16.41 2.98 10.85
CA GLU A 80 -17.55 2.84 11.76
C GLU A 80 -18.87 2.41 11.07
N ASP A 81 -19.01 2.70 9.77
CA ASP A 81 -20.26 2.53 9.03
C ASP A 81 -20.16 1.53 7.87
N VAL A 82 -18.96 1.30 7.33
CA VAL A 82 -18.77 0.48 6.13
C VAL A 82 -17.79 -0.67 6.31
N THR A 83 -18.01 -1.73 5.56
CA THR A 83 -17.03 -2.77 5.31
C THR A 83 -17.03 -3.16 3.84
N TRP A 84 -15.88 -3.02 3.17
CA TRP A 84 -15.68 -3.42 1.78
C TRP A 84 -14.58 -4.46 1.64
N THR A 85 -14.77 -5.33 0.66
CA THR A 85 -13.77 -6.23 0.09
C THR A 85 -13.66 -5.92 -1.39
N ILE A 86 -12.48 -5.48 -1.80
CA ILE A 86 -12.17 -5.17 -3.20
C ILE A 86 -11.05 -6.08 -3.66
N GLU A 87 -11.15 -6.61 -4.87
CA GLU A 87 -10.08 -7.34 -5.51
C GLU A 87 -9.70 -6.64 -6.81
N PHE A 88 -8.44 -6.26 -6.93
CA PHE A 88 -7.84 -5.76 -8.16
C PHE A 88 -6.87 -6.81 -8.69
N ALA A 89 -6.92 -7.10 -9.98
CA ALA A 89 -5.95 -7.97 -10.61
C ALA A 89 -5.51 -7.47 -11.97
N GLY A 90 -4.23 -7.65 -12.27
CA GLY A 90 -3.75 -7.61 -13.65
C GLY A 90 -4.36 -8.75 -14.48
N ALA A 91 -4.00 -8.80 -15.76
CA ALA A 91 -4.24 -9.98 -16.57
C ALA A 91 -3.62 -11.22 -15.91
N ARG A 92 -4.16 -12.42 -16.16
CA ARG A 92 -3.62 -13.65 -15.55
C ARG A 92 -2.13 -13.79 -15.85
N GLY A 93 -1.33 -13.97 -14.80
CA GLY A 93 0.13 -14.11 -14.90
C GLY A 93 0.89 -12.79 -14.92
N GLU A 94 0.19 -11.65 -14.91
CA GLU A 94 0.81 -10.33 -14.81
C GLU A 94 0.64 -9.76 -13.41
N LEU A 95 1.72 -9.19 -12.87
CA LEU A 95 1.66 -8.42 -11.62
C LEU A 95 0.82 -7.16 -11.81
N LEU A 96 0.12 -6.76 -10.76
CA LEU A 96 -0.51 -5.45 -10.71
C LEU A 96 0.58 -4.38 -10.66
N LYS A 97 0.49 -3.40 -11.56
CA LYS A 97 1.40 -2.26 -11.69
C LYS A 97 0.61 -0.96 -11.75
N PRO A 98 1.23 0.20 -11.45
CA PRO A 98 0.58 1.48 -11.68
C PRO A 98 0.11 1.62 -13.13
N GLY A 99 -1.14 2.04 -13.32
CA GLY A 99 -1.76 2.11 -14.64
C GLY A 99 -3.28 2.07 -14.61
N VAL A 100 -3.87 2.22 -15.80
CA VAL A 100 -5.32 2.19 -16.01
C VAL A 100 -5.73 0.84 -16.61
N TYR A 101 -6.62 0.15 -15.92
CA TYR A 101 -7.12 -1.18 -16.27
C TYR A 101 -8.56 -1.06 -16.75
N ARG A 102 -8.78 -1.31 -18.05
CA ARG A 102 -10.09 -1.17 -18.71
C ARG A 102 -10.70 -2.53 -18.97
N ASN A 103 -12.02 -2.55 -19.12
CA ASN A 103 -12.80 -3.75 -19.42
C ASN A 103 -12.50 -4.87 -18.43
N ALA A 104 -12.45 -4.53 -17.14
CA ALA A 104 -12.15 -5.49 -16.10
C ALA A 104 -13.28 -6.53 -16.03
N GLU A 105 -12.88 -7.80 -15.99
CA GLU A 105 -13.77 -8.93 -15.77
C GLU A 105 -13.85 -9.23 -14.27
N ARG A 106 -14.85 -10.00 -13.84
CA ARG A 106 -14.92 -10.45 -12.45
C ARG A 106 -13.66 -11.25 -12.11
N THR A 107 -12.95 -10.83 -11.06
CA THR A 107 -11.61 -11.35 -10.71
C THR A 107 -11.49 -12.88 -10.74
N ALA A 108 -12.49 -13.59 -10.21
CA ALA A 108 -12.53 -15.06 -10.15
C ALA A 108 -12.65 -15.75 -11.53
N PHE A 109 -13.28 -15.09 -12.50
CA PHE A 109 -13.58 -15.64 -13.84
C PHE A 109 -12.73 -15.01 -14.94
N ARG A 110 -11.82 -14.10 -14.60
CA ARG A 110 -11.08 -13.33 -15.59
C ARG A 110 -10.27 -14.21 -16.53
N THR A 111 -10.38 -13.92 -17.81
CA THR A 111 -9.63 -14.53 -18.90
C THR A 111 -8.25 -13.90 -19.01
N GLY A 112 -7.30 -14.61 -19.64
CA GLY A 112 -5.89 -14.23 -19.56
C GLY A 112 -5.47 -12.89 -20.19
N ARG A 113 -6.39 -12.14 -20.79
CA ARG A 113 -6.11 -10.83 -21.40
C ARG A 113 -6.77 -9.66 -20.66
N SER A 114 -7.79 -9.93 -19.86
CA SER A 114 -8.56 -8.89 -19.18
C SER A 114 -8.10 -8.74 -17.72
N PRO A 115 -8.05 -7.52 -17.18
CA PRO A 115 -7.82 -7.34 -15.76
C PRO A 115 -9.01 -7.83 -14.94
N GLY A 116 -8.77 -8.06 -13.65
CA GLY A 116 -9.78 -8.46 -12.69
C GLY A 116 -10.22 -7.31 -11.81
N LEU A 117 -11.52 -7.16 -11.63
CA LEU A 117 -12.09 -6.34 -10.58
C LEU A 117 -13.22 -7.12 -9.90
N SER A 118 -13.32 -7.01 -8.59
CA SER A 118 -14.46 -7.48 -7.81
C SER A 118 -14.66 -6.53 -6.64
N VAL A 119 -15.87 -6.02 -6.46
CA VAL A 119 -16.20 -5.10 -5.37
C VAL A 119 -17.42 -5.66 -4.64
N GLY A 120 -17.32 -5.78 -3.32
CA GLY A 120 -18.43 -6.18 -2.45
C GLY A 120 -18.26 -5.61 -1.06
N GLY A 121 -19.34 -5.53 -0.29
CA GLY A 121 -19.38 -4.90 1.02
C GLY A 121 -20.80 -4.48 1.39
N ASP A 122 -21.07 -4.33 2.69
CA ASP A 122 -22.35 -3.86 3.22
C ASP A 122 -23.60 -4.55 2.63
N GLY A 123 -23.54 -5.88 2.48
CA GLY A 123 -24.62 -6.69 1.90
C GLY A 123 -24.78 -6.56 0.38
N ARG A 124 -23.89 -5.82 -0.28
CA ARG A 124 -23.84 -5.61 -1.73
C ARG A 124 -22.66 -6.39 -2.29
N GLY A 125 -22.86 -7.06 -3.42
CA GLY A 125 -21.81 -7.80 -4.10
C GLY A 125 -22.02 -7.71 -5.60
N CYS A 126 -20.95 -7.42 -6.34
CA CYS A 126 -21.03 -7.31 -7.79
C CYS A 126 -20.90 -8.70 -8.42
N ASN A 127 -21.96 -9.15 -9.07
CA ASN A 127 -21.94 -10.40 -9.83
C ASN A 127 -21.49 -10.17 -11.29
N GLU A 128 -21.56 -8.92 -11.75
CA GLU A 128 -21.31 -8.46 -13.12
C GLU A 128 -20.40 -7.23 -13.07
N VAL A 129 -19.10 -7.42 -13.21
CA VAL A 129 -18.14 -6.32 -13.18
C VAL A 129 -17.96 -5.83 -14.60
N HIS A 130 -18.47 -4.63 -14.90
CA HIS A 130 -18.15 -3.86 -16.10
C HIS A 130 -17.56 -2.54 -15.60
N GLY A 131 -16.24 -2.45 -15.56
CA GLY A 131 -15.58 -1.31 -14.93
C GLY A 131 -14.17 -1.06 -15.46
N GLN A 132 -13.69 0.14 -15.16
CA GLN A 132 -12.30 0.51 -15.25
C GLN A 132 -11.82 0.73 -13.81
N PHE A 133 -10.57 0.43 -13.52
CA PHE A 133 -9.94 0.91 -12.30
C PHE A 133 -8.55 1.46 -12.62
N THR A 134 -8.03 2.28 -11.72
CA THR A 134 -6.70 2.85 -11.81
C THR A 134 -5.92 2.43 -10.58
N VAL A 135 -4.70 1.96 -10.81
CA VAL A 135 -3.71 1.78 -9.74
C VAL A 135 -2.77 2.97 -9.83
N ASN A 136 -2.84 3.85 -8.84
CA ASN A 136 -1.97 5.01 -8.76
C ASN A 136 -0.60 4.59 -8.24
N GLN A 137 -0.59 3.75 -7.19
CA GLN A 137 0.62 3.23 -6.56
C GLN A 137 0.39 1.80 -6.08
N VAL A 138 1.43 0.98 -6.18
CA VAL A 138 1.52 -0.34 -5.57
C VAL A 138 2.97 -0.60 -5.18
N ALA A 139 3.19 -1.08 -3.97
CA ALA A 139 4.53 -1.42 -3.47
C ALA A 139 4.49 -2.76 -2.71
N HIS A 140 5.64 -3.43 -2.75
CA HIS A 140 5.87 -4.71 -2.07
C HIS A 140 7.15 -4.62 -1.22
N ASP A 141 7.21 -5.38 -0.13
CA ASP A 141 8.46 -5.60 0.62
C ASP A 141 9.38 -6.64 -0.07
N ALA A 142 10.51 -6.96 0.57
CA ALA A 142 11.49 -7.92 0.03
C ALA A 142 10.93 -9.35 -0.02
N GLU A 143 9.94 -9.65 0.81
CA GLU A 143 9.23 -10.92 0.91
C GLU A 143 8.07 -11.01 -0.09
N GLY A 144 7.74 -9.92 -0.80
CA GLY A 144 6.67 -9.84 -1.79
C GLY A 144 5.30 -9.46 -1.22
N THR A 145 5.22 -9.17 0.08
CA THR A 145 4.01 -8.69 0.76
C THR A 145 3.65 -7.31 0.24
N VAL A 146 2.37 -7.07 0.00
CA VAL A 146 1.88 -5.74 -0.39
C VAL A 146 2.01 -4.79 0.81
N THR A 147 2.80 -3.73 0.64
CA THR A 147 3.01 -2.69 1.68
C THR A 147 2.18 -1.44 1.41
N LEU A 148 1.81 -1.21 0.15
CA LEU A 148 1.00 -0.08 -0.28
C LEU A 148 0.13 -0.48 -1.47
N LEU A 149 -1.12 -0.05 -1.45
CA LEU A 149 -1.95 0.09 -2.64
C LEU A 149 -2.72 1.41 -2.59
N ASP A 150 -2.60 2.22 -3.62
CA ASP A 150 -3.51 3.33 -3.90
C ASP A 150 -4.26 3.05 -5.20
N ALA A 151 -5.56 2.84 -5.11
CA ALA A 151 -6.40 2.46 -6.24
C ALA A 151 -7.73 3.23 -6.26
N THR A 152 -8.22 3.45 -7.48
CA THR A 152 -9.50 4.11 -7.75
C THR A 152 -10.35 3.24 -8.68
N PHE A 153 -11.61 3.02 -8.31
CA PHE A 153 -12.63 2.35 -9.12
C PHE A 153 -13.61 3.38 -9.71
#